data_AF-A0A1B1UFK6-F1
#
_entry.id   AF-A0A1B1UFK6-F1
#
_cell.length_a   1.000
_cell.length_b   1.000
_cell.length_c   1.000
_cell.angle_alpha   90.00
_cell.angle_beta   90.00
_cell.angle_gamma   90.00
#
_symmetry.space_group_name_H-M   'P 1'
#
loop_
_entity.id
_entity.type
_entity.pdbx_description
1 polymer ?
#
loop_
_entity_poly.entity_id
_entity_poly.type
_entity_poly.pdbx_seq_one_letter_code
_entity_poly.pdbx_strand_id
1 'polypeptide(L)'
;MPVIRNSARAFIAALIVLVIFHGIMSVLGLGVFLANKLEPPSPDRAFQIFVTRVAVDAVLLAAGHWLLRSFGLATRMVYGLMGGAAAAVGYAFALSQDLNIAPALDGTHLTASILPIIVGMISATLYAQFAGREMLRGRHGDTAIADAALTPAIPANFDGPVQVRTSMAATAIASMVPAALVALITIPFVTFFLTQWDTGGSQNPAWANQISQMALPAYFFMATLLATAIPSAIIVSVTHAAARAFRRTAGMDYAIIGAVVGVIACVALLMLFPTPLLALVVVAAAIMGAAYRRFAGIEPLALPEAVLATDPAALVGEHDAARRTRAVIMNG
;
A
#
# COMPACT_ATOMS: atom_id res chain seq x y z
N MET A 1 21.65 2.48 16.37
CA MET A 1 21.13 1.77 15.17
C MET A 1 19.82 2.42 14.72
N PRO A 2 19.59 2.62 13.41
CA PRO A 2 18.34 3.17 12.90
C PRO A 2 17.21 2.14 13.04
N VAL A 3 16.11 2.51 13.68
CA VAL A 3 14.89 1.69 13.81
C VAL A 3 13.67 2.47 13.34
N ILE A 4 12.57 1.77 13.02
CA ILE A 4 11.28 2.43 12.75
C ILE A 4 10.71 2.97 14.07
N ARG A 5 10.30 4.24 14.05
CA ARG A 5 9.76 4.94 15.22
C ARG A 5 8.41 4.36 15.65
N ASN A 6 8.12 4.41 16.95
CA ASN A 6 6.76 4.15 17.43
C ASN A 6 5.86 5.33 17.09
N SER A 7 4.87 5.12 16.22
CA SER A 7 3.94 6.18 15.80
C SER A 7 2.51 5.65 15.76
N ALA A 8 1.69 6.07 16.72
CA ALA A 8 0.27 5.72 16.77
C ALA A 8 -0.47 6.20 15.51
N ARG A 9 -0.12 7.38 14.98
CA ARG A 9 -0.71 7.92 13.74
C ARG A 9 -0.40 7.04 12.53
N ALA A 10 0.85 6.58 12.40
CA ALA A 10 1.24 5.66 11.33
C ALA A 10 0.58 4.28 11.49
N PHE A 11 0.46 3.82 12.74
CA PHE A 11 -0.20 2.55 13.05
C PHE A 11 -1.68 2.58 12.70
N ILE A 12 -2.40 3.65 13.05
CA ILE A 12 -3.79 3.87 12.66
C ILE A 12 -3.92 3.90 11.13
N ALA A 13 -3.04 4.61 10.43
CA ALA A 13 -3.07 4.67 8.96
C ALA A 13 -2.89 3.29 8.32
N ALA A 14 -1.99 2.46 8.85
CA ALA A 14 -1.81 1.08 8.42
C ALA A 14 -3.02 0.20 8.74
N LEU A 15 -3.59 0.36 9.94
CA LEU A 15 -4.75 -0.40 10.40
C LEU A 15 -6.00 -0.11 9.55
N ILE A 16 -6.19 1.13 9.09
CA ILE A 16 -7.30 1.49 8.19
C ILE A 16 -7.34 0.59 6.95
N VAL A 17 -6.18 0.21 6.40
CA VAL A 17 -6.11 -0.69 5.24
C VAL A 17 -6.66 -2.08 5.58
N LEU A 18 -6.31 -2.61 6.75
CA LEU A 18 -6.82 -3.90 7.24
C LEU A 18 -8.32 -3.82 7.57
N VAL A 19 -8.76 -2.73 8.18
CA VAL A 19 -10.18 -2.46 8.48
C VAL A 19 -11.02 -2.45 7.20
N ILE A 20 -10.56 -1.74 6.17
CA ILE A 20 -11.25 -1.69 4.87
C ILE A 20 -11.31 -3.09 4.26
N PHE A 21 -10.19 -3.82 4.24
CA PHE A 21 -10.16 -5.18 3.72
C PHE A 21 -11.14 -6.11 4.45
N HIS A 22 -11.09 -6.15 5.78
CA HIS A 22 -12.01 -6.98 6.56
C HIS A 22 -13.47 -6.54 6.42
N GLY A 23 -13.73 -5.24 6.24
CA GLY A 23 -15.08 -4.74 5.97
C GLY A 23 -15.62 -5.28 4.65
N ILE A 24 -14.82 -5.19 3.58
CA ILE A 24 -15.16 -5.74 2.25
C ILE A 24 -15.38 -7.25 2.35
N MET A 25 -14.47 -8.00 2.98
CA MET A 25 -14.60 -9.44 3.12
C MET A 25 -15.79 -9.86 3.99
N SER A 26 -16.10 -9.10 5.04
CA SER A 26 -17.27 -9.35 5.89
C SER A 26 -18.56 -9.19 5.10
N VAL A 27 -18.67 -8.11 4.33
CA VAL A 27 -19.82 -7.82 3.48
C VAL A 27 -19.99 -8.86 2.37
N LEU A 28 -18.90 -9.27 1.72
CA LEU A 28 -18.93 -10.36 0.74
C LEU A 28 -19.34 -11.68 1.38
N GLY A 29 -18.82 -11.98 2.57
CA GLY A 29 -19.18 -13.15 3.35
C GLY A 29 -20.68 -13.20 3.63
N LEU A 30 -21.30 -12.08 4.02
CA LEU A 30 -22.75 -11.99 4.20
C LEU A 30 -23.51 -12.28 2.90
N GLY A 31 -22.99 -11.82 1.75
CA GLY A 31 -23.56 -12.13 0.43
C GLY A 31 -23.60 -13.63 0.10
N VAL A 32 -22.62 -14.41 0.60
CA VAL A 32 -22.58 -15.88 0.41
C VAL A 32 -23.73 -16.59 1.13
N PHE A 33 -24.13 -16.14 2.32
CA PHE A 33 -25.29 -16.72 3.03
C PHE A 33 -26.56 -16.55 2.21
N LEU A 34 -26.76 -15.36 1.64
CA LEU A 34 -27.91 -15.10 0.79
C LEU A 34 -27.93 -15.97 -0.46
N ALA A 35 -26.80 -16.07 -1.14
CA ALA A 35 -26.67 -16.87 -2.35
C ALA A 35 -27.01 -18.35 -2.09
N ASN A 36 -26.63 -18.87 -0.92
CA ASN A 36 -26.87 -20.24 -0.49
C ASN A 36 -28.21 -20.42 0.27
N LYS A 37 -29.03 -19.38 0.39
CA LYS A 37 -30.29 -19.39 1.15
C LYS A 37 -30.11 -19.83 2.62
N LEU A 38 -28.97 -19.49 3.21
CA LEU A 38 -28.67 -19.73 4.61
C LEU A 38 -29.04 -18.50 5.44
N GLU A 39 -29.43 -18.72 6.70
CA GLU A 39 -29.68 -17.62 7.62
C GLU A 39 -28.35 -16.92 7.96
N PRO A 40 -28.22 -15.60 7.71
CA PRO A 40 -27.00 -14.87 8.03
C PRO A 40 -26.84 -14.74 9.56
N PRO A 41 -25.60 -14.56 10.06
CA PRO A 41 -25.40 -14.26 11.48
C PRO A 41 -26.13 -12.98 11.89
N SER A 42 -26.53 -12.88 13.15
CA SER A 42 -27.10 -11.65 13.69
C SER A 42 -26.14 -10.47 13.53
N PRO A 43 -26.62 -9.22 13.39
CA PRO A 43 -25.77 -8.04 13.25
C PRO A 43 -24.71 -7.92 14.35
N ASP A 44 -25.07 -8.20 15.61
CA ASP A 44 -24.14 -8.18 16.74
C ASP A 44 -23.03 -9.23 16.58
N ARG A 45 -23.39 -10.44 16.12
CA ARG A 45 -22.41 -11.51 15.89
C ARG A 45 -21.48 -11.17 14.73
N ALA A 46 -22.01 -10.65 13.63
CA ALA A 46 -21.23 -10.21 12.48
C ALA A 46 -20.24 -9.08 12.87
N PHE A 47 -20.70 -8.11 13.66
CA PHE A 47 -19.87 -7.03 14.18
C PHE A 47 -18.78 -7.56 15.12
N GLN A 48 -19.12 -8.47 16.04
CA GLN A 48 -18.14 -9.10 16.93
C GLN A 48 -17.05 -9.86 16.15
N ILE A 49 -17.43 -10.63 15.12
CA ILE A 49 -16.48 -11.33 14.25
C ILE A 49 -15.53 -10.31 13.57
N PHE A 50 -16.09 -9.25 12.99
CA PHE A 50 -15.32 -8.19 12.33
C PHE A 50 -14.34 -7.49 13.29
N VAL A 51 -14.80 -7.06 14.46
CA VAL A 51 -13.96 -6.39 15.47
C VAL A 51 -12.86 -7.32 15.95
N THR A 52 -13.19 -8.59 16.22
CA THR A 52 -12.21 -9.60 16.66
C THR A 52 -11.13 -9.79 15.60
N ARG A 53 -11.49 -9.84 14.32
CA ARG A 53 -10.54 -9.96 13.21
C ARG A 53 -9.58 -8.80 13.13
N VAL A 54 -10.10 -7.58 13.13
CA VAL A 54 -9.29 -6.37 13.10
C VAL A 54 -8.38 -6.32 14.33
N ALA A 55 -8.86 -6.70 15.50
CA ALA A 55 -8.09 -6.74 16.73
C ALA A 55 -6.93 -7.75 16.67
N VAL A 56 -7.17 -8.97 16.16
CA VAL A 56 -6.12 -9.98 15.98
C VAL A 56 -5.02 -9.46 15.07
N ASP A 57 -5.37 -8.92 13.90
CA ASP A 57 -4.38 -8.37 12.98
C ASP A 57 -3.63 -7.18 13.57
N ALA A 58 -4.32 -6.29 14.30
CA ALA A 58 -3.68 -5.17 15.00
C ALA A 58 -2.65 -5.67 16.03
N VAL A 59 -3.00 -6.66 16.83
CA VAL A 59 -2.10 -7.25 17.84
C VAL A 59 -0.89 -7.90 17.17
N LEU A 60 -1.11 -8.69 16.11
CA LEU A 60 -0.02 -9.36 15.39
C LEU A 60 0.93 -8.35 14.72
N LEU A 61 0.39 -7.28 14.12
CA LEU A 61 1.18 -6.24 13.47
C LEU A 61 1.97 -5.40 14.49
N ALA A 62 1.38 -5.11 15.65
CA ALA A 62 2.06 -4.45 16.76
C ALA A 62 3.17 -5.33 17.37
N ALA A 63 2.90 -6.63 17.58
CA ALA A 63 3.88 -7.59 18.06
C ALA A 63 5.04 -7.77 17.07
N GLY A 64 4.73 -7.88 15.77
CA GLY A 64 5.73 -7.95 14.71
C GLY A 64 6.60 -6.70 14.63
N HIS A 65 6.01 -5.50 14.78
CA HIS A 65 6.78 -4.25 14.89
C HIS A 65 7.75 -4.26 16.09
N TRP A 66 7.28 -4.68 17.27
CA TRP A 66 8.11 -4.76 18.47
C TRP A 66 9.29 -5.72 18.28
N LEU A 67 9.03 -6.88 17.67
CA LEU A 67 10.04 -7.90 17.36
C LEU A 67 11.08 -7.39 16.34
N LEU A 68 10.65 -6.78 15.24
CA LEU A 68 11.59 -6.22 14.25
C LEU A 68 12.45 -5.12 14.86
N ARG A 69 11.87 -4.32 15.75
CA ARG A 69 12.57 -3.26 16.46
C ARG A 69 13.61 -3.81 17.43
N SER A 70 13.35 -4.92 18.13
CA SER A 70 14.36 -5.57 19.00
C SER A 70 15.54 -6.13 18.22
N PHE A 71 15.35 -6.52 16.95
CA PHE A 71 16.42 -6.97 16.06
C PHE A 71 17.07 -5.85 15.24
N GLY A 72 16.64 -4.59 15.38
CA GLY A 72 17.19 -3.48 14.60
C GLY A 72 16.87 -3.52 13.10
N LEU A 73 15.86 -4.29 12.68
CA LEU A 73 15.47 -4.40 11.28
C LEU A 73 14.52 -3.26 10.91
N ALA A 74 14.95 -2.38 9.99
CA ALA A 74 14.27 -1.12 9.69
C ALA A 74 13.98 -0.87 8.20
N THR A 75 13.99 -1.92 7.38
CA THR A 75 13.71 -1.81 5.94
C THR A 75 12.22 -1.99 5.66
N ARG A 76 11.71 -1.28 4.65
CA ARG A 76 10.30 -1.38 4.23
C ARG A 76 9.94 -2.80 3.78
N MET A 77 10.86 -3.49 3.11
CA MET A 77 10.67 -4.87 2.67
C MET A 77 10.46 -5.82 3.86
N VAL A 78 11.28 -5.69 4.91
CA VAL A 78 11.15 -6.53 6.11
C VAL A 78 9.83 -6.24 6.83
N TYR A 79 9.40 -4.99 6.90
CA TYR A 79 8.08 -4.65 7.43
C TYR A 79 6.95 -5.23 6.57
N GLY A 80 7.06 -5.15 5.24
CA GLY A 80 6.11 -5.81 4.34
C GLY A 80 6.03 -7.30 4.61
N LEU A 81 7.16 -8.01 4.65
CA LEU A 81 7.17 -9.45 4.96
C LEU A 81 6.57 -9.77 6.33
N MET A 82 6.87 -8.96 7.35
CA MET A 82 6.27 -9.09 8.67
C MET A 82 4.76 -8.91 8.63
N GLY A 83 4.25 -7.90 7.92
CA GLY A 83 2.81 -7.69 7.78
C GLY A 83 2.11 -8.82 7.04
N GLY A 84 2.75 -9.36 5.98
CA GLY A 84 2.25 -10.54 5.27
C GLY A 84 2.19 -11.77 6.16
N ALA A 85 3.24 -12.02 6.95
CA ALA A 85 3.28 -13.12 7.90
C ALA A 85 2.23 -12.94 9.02
N ALA A 86 2.09 -11.73 9.56
CA ALA A 86 1.07 -11.39 10.55
C ALA A 86 -0.34 -11.69 10.02
N ALA A 87 -0.66 -11.25 8.80
CA ALA A 87 -1.96 -11.52 8.19
C ALA A 87 -2.18 -13.01 7.85
N ALA A 88 -1.13 -13.75 7.46
CA ALA A 88 -1.21 -15.20 7.28
C ALA A 88 -1.58 -15.90 8.59
N VAL A 89 -0.90 -15.54 9.68
CA VAL A 89 -1.16 -16.08 11.02
C VAL A 89 -2.54 -15.69 11.51
N GLY A 90 -2.95 -14.43 11.32
CA GLY A 90 -4.31 -13.97 11.65
C GLY A 90 -5.39 -14.72 10.87
N TYR A 91 -5.14 -15.00 9.59
CA TYR A 91 -6.04 -15.82 8.77
C TYR A 91 -6.12 -17.27 9.25
N ALA A 92 -4.98 -17.91 9.55
CA ALA A 92 -4.94 -19.27 10.07
C ALA A 92 -5.62 -19.39 11.44
N PHE A 93 -5.35 -18.45 12.35
CA PHE A 93 -6.01 -18.37 13.65
C PHE A 93 -7.52 -18.30 13.49
N ALA A 94 -7.97 -17.48 12.55
CA ALA A 94 -9.39 -17.31 12.37
C ALA A 94 -10.10 -18.46 11.65
N LEU A 95 -9.41 -19.23 10.82
CA LEU A 95 -9.91 -20.53 10.36
C LEU A 95 -10.09 -21.49 11.54
N SER A 96 -9.18 -21.47 12.52
CA SER A 96 -9.27 -22.36 13.69
C SER A 96 -10.35 -21.97 14.71
N GLN A 97 -10.82 -20.71 14.68
CA GLN A 97 -11.75 -20.13 15.65
C GLN A 97 -13.11 -19.76 15.04
N ASP A 98 -13.38 -20.18 13.80
CA ASP A 98 -14.59 -19.83 13.04
C ASP A 98 -14.89 -18.31 13.01
N LEU A 99 -13.83 -17.51 12.87
CA LEU A 99 -13.91 -16.04 12.78
C LEU A 99 -14.02 -15.56 11.33
N ASN A 100 -14.35 -16.45 10.38
CA ASN A 100 -14.73 -16.05 9.03
C ASN A 100 -16.24 -15.91 8.97
N ILE A 101 -16.77 -14.80 8.41
CA ILE A 101 -18.22 -14.70 8.17
C ILE A 101 -18.64 -15.83 7.22
N ALA A 102 -17.98 -15.98 6.08
CA ALA A 102 -18.14 -17.16 5.22
C ALA A 102 -16.82 -17.95 5.17
N PRO A 103 -16.84 -19.26 5.45
CA PRO A 103 -15.65 -20.08 5.28
C PRO A 103 -15.22 -20.13 3.81
N ALA A 104 -13.92 -20.25 3.56
CA ALA A 104 -13.42 -20.50 2.21
C ALA A 104 -14.00 -21.82 1.69
N LEU A 105 -14.25 -21.91 0.38
CA LEU A 105 -14.69 -23.16 -0.26
C LEU A 105 -13.64 -24.26 -0.02
N ASP A 106 -14.10 -25.50 0.10
CA ASP A 106 -13.19 -26.64 0.25
C ASP A 106 -12.12 -26.65 -0.86
N GLY A 107 -10.87 -26.85 -0.46
CA GLY A 107 -9.72 -26.79 -1.37
C GLY A 107 -9.23 -25.38 -1.73
N THR A 108 -9.87 -24.31 -1.27
CA THR A 108 -9.46 -22.92 -1.56
C THR A 108 -8.79 -22.20 -0.40
N HIS A 109 -8.55 -22.85 0.74
CA HIS A 109 -7.97 -22.21 1.91
C HIS A 109 -6.62 -21.53 1.63
N LEU A 110 -5.77 -22.16 0.81
CA LEU A 110 -4.44 -21.64 0.47
C LEU A 110 -4.53 -20.44 -0.49
N THR A 111 -5.38 -20.52 -1.51
CA THR A 111 -5.60 -19.40 -2.45
C THR A 111 -6.29 -18.22 -1.78
N ALA A 112 -7.25 -18.48 -0.88
CA ALA A 112 -7.93 -17.47 -0.07
C ALA A 112 -6.98 -16.75 0.89
N SER A 113 -5.85 -17.37 1.30
CA SER A 113 -4.84 -16.74 2.16
C SER A 113 -3.97 -15.69 1.45
N ILE A 114 -3.88 -15.74 0.12
CA ILE A 114 -3.02 -14.84 -0.66
C ILE A 114 -3.44 -13.38 -0.47
N LEU A 115 -4.75 -13.13 -0.49
CA LEU A 115 -5.30 -11.78 -0.39
C LEU A 115 -5.00 -11.12 0.97
N PRO A 116 -5.30 -11.72 2.15
CA PRO A 116 -4.93 -11.14 3.43
C PRO A 116 -3.42 -10.98 3.56
N ILE A 117 -2.60 -11.90 3.03
CA ILE A 117 -1.13 -11.75 3.03
C ILE A 117 -0.71 -10.47 2.30
N ILE A 118 -1.19 -10.26 1.08
CA ILE A 118 -0.86 -9.04 0.30
C ILE A 118 -1.31 -7.78 1.03
N VAL A 119 -2.51 -7.78 1.60
CA VAL A 119 -3.03 -6.64 2.37
C VAL A 119 -2.18 -6.37 3.62
N GLY A 120 -1.77 -7.42 4.33
CA GLY A 120 -0.84 -7.32 5.46
C GLY A 120 0.50 -6.73 5.04
N MET A 121 1.06 -7.18 3.91
CA MET A 121 2.31 -6.64 3.37
C MET A 121 2.19 -5.14 3.06
N ILE A 122 1.09 -4.73 2.44
CA ILE A 122 0.82 -3.33 2.13
C ILE A 122 0.70 -2.52 3.43
N SER A 123 -0.13 -2.98 4.36
CA SER A 123 -0.37 -2.30 5.64
C SER A 123 0.92 -2.05 6.42
N ALA A 124 1.75 -3.07 6.62
CA ALA A 124 3.00 -2.91 7.37
C ALA A 124 4.06 -2.10 6.60
N THR A 125 4.08 -2.15 5.27
CA THR A 125 4.93 -1.27 4.45
C THR A 125 4.53 0.20 4.62
N LEU A 126 3.23 0.49 4.64
CA LEU A 126 2.69 1.83 4.89
C LEU A 126 3.05 2.32 6.29
N TYR A 127 2.94 1.44 7.29
CA TYR A 127 3.37 1.75 8.65
C TYR A 127 4.83 2.20 8.69
N ALA A 128 5.75 1.40 8.13
CA ALA A 128 7.17 1.72 8.10
C ALA A 128 7.47 3.04 7.36
N GLN A 129 6.68 3.36 6.32
CA GLN A 129 6.82 4.61 5.59
C GLN A 129 6.36 5.82 6.40
N PHE A 130 5.19 5.74 7.05
CA PHE A 130 4.61 6.87 7.77
C PHE A 130 5.21 7.08 9.17
N ALA A 131 5.67 6.01 9.81
CA ALA A 131 6.29 6.09 11.12
C ALA A 131 7.64 6.81 11.08
N GLY A 132 8.37 6.68 9.97
CA GLY A 132 9.72 7.22 9.83
C GLY A 132 10.74 6.44 10.66
N ARG A 133 11.97 6.96 10.72
CA ARG A 133 13.09 6.33 11.41
C ARG A 133 13.55 7.16 12.60
N GLU A 134 14.03 6.49 13.62
CA GLU A 134 14.73 7.12 14.75
C GLU A 134 16.03 6.37 15.06
N MET A 135 17.01 7.09 15.60
CA MET A 135 18.29 6.51 16.00
C MET A 135 18.21 6.11 17.48
N LEU A 136 18.25 4.80 17.75
CA LEU A 136 18.52 4.33 19.10
C LEU A 136 20.01 4.48 19.38
N ARG A 137 20.37 5.30 20.39
CA ARG A 137 21.71 5.27 20.99
C ARG A 137 21.93 3.87 21.54
N GLY A 138 23.00 3.22 21.10
CA GLY A 138 23.34 1.89 21.56
C GLY A 138 23.47 1.89 23.07
N ARG A 139 22.71 1.04 23.75
CA ARG A 139 22.96 0.69 25.16
C ARG A 139 23.96 -0.46 25.15
N HIS A 140 25.22 -0.16 24.85
CA HIS A 140 26.36 -1.01 25.14
C HIS A 140 27.45 -0.10 25.67
N GLY A 141 27.88 -0.39 26.91
CA GLY A 141 28.93 0.33 27.57
C GLY A 141 30.26 -0.01 26.92
N ASP A 142 30.83 0.96 26.21
CA ASP A 142 32.25 1.00 25.98
C ASP A 142 32.82 2.01 26.97
N THR A 143 33.58 1.50 27.93
CA THR A 143 34.55 2.27 28.69
C THR A 143 35.39 3.05 27.69
N ALA A 144 35.26 4.37 27.73
CA ALA A 144 36.10 5.28 26.96
C ALA A 144 37.56 5.09 27.40
N ILE A 145 38.35 4.36 26.60
CA ILE A 145 39.79 4.57 26.56
C ILE A 145 39.98 5.81 25.69
N ALA A 146 40.41 6.89 26.33
CA ALA A 146 40.82 8.11 25.65
C ALA A 146 42.14 7.81 24.92
N ASP A 147 42.03 7.40 23.67
CA ASP A 147 43.17 7.40 22.75
C ASP A 147 42.89 8.43 21.66
N ALA A 148 43.89 9.25 21.37
CA ALA A 148 43.82 10.38 20.47
C ALA A 148 43.66 9.89 19.01
N ALA A 149 42.44 9.51 18.64
CA ALA A 149 42.08 9.21 17.28
C ALA A 149 41.85 10.54 16.54
N LEU A 150 42.68 10.78 15.52
CA LEU A 150 42.41 11.71 14.42
C LEU A 150 40.91 11.78 14.18
N THR A 151 40.33 12.98 14.32
CA THR A 151 38.93 13.23 13.95
C THR A 151 38.72 12.59 12.57
N PRO A 152 37.98 11.48 12.44
CA PRO A 152 37.73 10.92 11.13
C PRO A 152 37.01 12.03 10.37
N ALA A 153 37.60 12.49 9.28
CA ALA A 153 36.98 13.45 8.39
C ALA A 153 35.55 12.95 8.17
N ILE A 154 34.56 13.69 8.67
CA ILE A 154 33.16 13.32 8.54
C ILE A 154 32.99 13.10 7.04
N PRO A 155 32.64 11.89 6.56
CA PRO A 155 32.48 11.65 5.15
C PRO A 155 31.50 12.69 4.64
N ALA A 156 31.98 13.63 3.83
CA ALA A 156 31.11 14.61 3.22
C ALA A 156 30.21 13.79 2.29
N ASN A 157 28.95 13.63 2.69
CA ASN A 157 28.01 12.78 1.97
C ASN A 157 27.87 13.34 0.55
N PHE A 158 28.44 12.62 -0.42
CA PHE A 158 28.21 12.91 -1.83
C PHE A 158 26.78 12.49 -2.16
N ASP A 159 26.01 13.49 -2.52
CA ASP A 159 24.57 13.39 -2.48
C ASP A 159 24.13 13.58 -3.95
N GLY A 160 24.56 12.59 -4.74
CA GLY A 160 24.59 12.60 -6.20
C GLY A 160 23.22 12.60 -6.88
N PRO A 161 23.18 12.42 -8.22
CA PRO A 161 21.92 12.33 -8.95
C PRO A 161 21.06 11.22 -8.35
N VAL A 162 19.76 11.45 -8.25
CA VAL A 162 18.82 10.50 -7.67
C VAL A 162 17.83 9.97 -8.71
N GLN A 163 17.36 8.75 -8.50
CA GLN A 163 16.31 8.13 -9.30
C GLN A 163 15.22 7.54 -8.40
N VAL A 164 14.08 7.24 -9.00
CA VAL A 164 12.98 6.56 -8.31
C VAL A 164 13.30 5.07 -8.27
N ARG A 165 13.12 4.45 -7.10
CA ARG A 165 13.39 3.01 -6.93
C ARG A 165 12.41 2.18 -7.75
N THR A 166 12.88 1.09 -8.34
CA THR A 166 11.97 0.06 -8.85
C THR A 166 11.39 -0.71 -7.65
N SER A 167 10.08 -0.64 -7.43
CA SER A 167 9.42 -1.30 -6.29
C SER A 167 8.17 -2.07 -6.70
N MET A 168 8.22 -3.40 -6.58
CA MET A 168 7.06 -4.27 -6.82
C MET A 168 5.91 -3.99 -5.84
N ALA A 169 6.24 -3.70 -4.57
CA ALA A 169 5.24 -3.34 -3.57
C ALA A 169 4.55 -2.01 -3.93
N ALA A 170 5.29 -1.02 -4.44
CA ALA A 170 4.70 0.23 -4.90
C ALA A 170 3.81 0.03 -6.13
N THR A 171 4.19 -0.86 -7.05
CA THR A 171 3.36 -1.25 -8.19
C THR A 171 2.07 -1.90 -7.74
N ALA A 172 2.14 -2.86 -6.81
CA ALA A 172 0.97 -3.55 -6.27
C ALA A 172 0.02 -2.59 -5.56
N ILE A 173 0.53 -1.64 -4.77
CA ILE A 173 -0.31 -0.63 -4.10
C ILE A 173 -0.96 0.29 -5.14
N ALA A 174 -0.18 0.78 -6.12
CA ALA A 174 -0.70 1.68 -7.14
C ALA A 174 -1.74 1.00 -8.05
N SER A 175 -1.58 -0.29 -8.37
CA SER A 175 -2.50 -1.02 -9.24
C SER A 175 -3.89 -1.28 -8.62
N MET A 176 -4.05 -1.06 -7.31
CA MET A 176 -5.35 -1.16 -6.62
C MET A 176 -6.20 0.11 -6.76
N VAL A 177 -5.63 1.22 -7.25
CA VAL A 177 -6.33 2.52 -7.35
C VAL A 177 -7.63 2.43 -8.15
N PRO A 178 -7.71 1.75 -9.31
CA PRO A 178 -8.96 1.69 -10.06
C PRO A 178 -10.09 0.99 -9.30
N ALA A 179 -9.77 -0.10 -8.59
CA ALA A 179 -10.74 -0.78 -7.74
C ALA A 179 -11.24 0.14 -6.62
N ALA A 180 -10.32 0.87 -5.96
CA ALA A 180 -10.69 1.84 -4.94
C ALA A 180 -11.60 2.95 -5.48
N LEU A 181 -11.34 3.46 -6.70
CA LEU A 181 -12.21 4.45 -7.35
C LEU A 181 -13.60 3.88 -7.65
N VAL A 182 -13.69 2.64 -8.14
CA VAL A 182 -14.99 1.98 -8.36
C VAL A 182 -15.74 1.83 -7.05
N ALA A 183 -15.11 1.37 -5.97
CA ALA A 183 -15.78 1.32 -4.66
C ALA A 183 -16.29 2.69 -4.21
N LEU A 184 -15.48 3.74 -4.34
CA LEU A 184 -15.86 5.10 -3.96
C LEU A 184 -17.02 5.66 -4.78
N ILE A 185 -17.21 5.21 -6.02
CA ILE A 185 -18.31 5.63 -6.89
C ILE A 185 -19.56 4.76 -6.66
N THR A 186 -19.39 3.45 -6.55
CA THR A 186 -20.48 2.48 -6.43
C THR A 186 -21.12 2.52 -5.04
N ILE A 187 -20.35 2.73 -3.96
CA ILE A 187 -20.91 2.79 -2.59
C ILE A 187 -21.95 3.91 -2.46
N PRO A 188 -21.66 5.18 -2.79
CA PRO A 188 -22.67 6.24 -2.74
C PRO A 188 -23.83 5.99 -3.70
N PHE A 189 -23.55 5.45 -4.88
CA PHE A 189 -24.60 5.17 -5.87
C PHE A 189 -25.62 4.15 -5.35
N VAL A 190 -25.16 3.02 -4.81
CA VAL A 190 -26.04 1.99 -4.22
C VAL A 190 -26.74 2.53 -2.97
N THR A 191 -26.03 3.29 -2.14
CA THR A 191 -26.56 3.84 -0.87
C THR A 191 -27.54 4.99 -1.08
N PHE A 192 -27.52 5.66 -2.24
CA PHE A 192 -28.38 6.80 -2.52
C PHE A 192 -29.55 6.45 -3.46
N PHE A 193 -29.32 5.58 -4.46
CA PHE A 193 -30.32 5.30 -5.50
C PHE A 193 -31.02 3.95 -5.34
N LEU A 194 -30.44 2.99 -4.61
CA LEU A 194 -30.95 1.61 -4.56
C LEU A 194 -31.47 1.18 -3.19
N THR A 195 -31.36 2.02 -2.16
CA THR A 195 -31.68 1.65 -0.77
C THR A 195 -32.90 2.42 -0.25
N GLN A 196 -33.97 1.70 0.06
CA GLN A 196 -34.90 2.07 1.13
C GLN A 196 -34.50 1.26 2.36
N TRP A 197 -33.86 1.92 3.34
CA TRP A 197 -33.44 1.29 4.58
C TRP A 197 -34.66 1.00 5.45
N ASP A 198 -35.00 -0.28 5.61
CA ASP A 198 -36.05 -0.75 6.51
C ASP A 198 -35.40 -1.14 7.86
N THR A 199 -35.96 -0.62 8.96
CA THR A 199 -35.48 -0.89 10.32
C THR A 199 -36.22 -2.05 10.99
N GLY A 200 -37.18 -2.68 10.29
CA GLY A 200 -37.81 -3.92 10.72
C GLY A 200 -36.75 -5.00 10.94
N GLY A 201 -36.78 -5.61 12.13
CA GLY A 201 -35.71 -6.48 12.64
C GLY A 201 -35.25 -7.60 11.68
N SER A 202 -34.11 -8.22 12.02
CA SER A 202 -33.33 -9.14 11.18
C SER A 202 -34.06 -10.38 10.62
N GLN A 203 -35.30 -10.64 11.01
CA GLN A 203 -36.14 -11.71 10.47
C GLN A 203 -37.05 -11.25 9.31
N ASN A 204 -37.03 -9.97 8.96
CA ASN A 204 -37.78 -9.44 7.83
C ASN A 204 -37.10 -9.84 6.50
N PRO A 205 -37.83 -10.30 5.45
CA PRO A 205 -37.29 -10.48 4.11
C PRO A 205 -36.58 -9.23 3.53
N ALA A 206 -36.86 -8.03 4.07
CA ALA A 206 -36.11 -6.81 3.78
C ALA A 206 -34.62 -6.88 4.17
N TRP A 207 -34.25 -7.64 5.20
CA TRP A 207 -32.85 -7.82 5.64
C TRP A 207 -32.00 -8.52 4.59
N ALA A 208 -32.54 -9.53 3.92
CA ALA A 208 -31.86 -10.22 2.81
C ALA A 208 -31.62 -9.28 1.61
N ASN A 209 -32.57 -8.38 1.32
CA ASN A 209 -32.41 -7.36 0.30
C ASN A 209 -31.33 -6.33 0.67
N GLN A 210 -31.29 -5.91 1.94
CA GLN A 210 -30.26 -5.00 2.46
C GLN A 210 -28.85 -5.61 2.39
N ILE A 211 -28.69 -6.89 2.77
CA ILE A 211 -27.39 -7.57 2.64
C ILE A 211 -26.98 -7.67 1.15
N SER A 212 -27.90 -7.96 0.22
CA SER A 212 -27.61 -7.98 -1.22
C SER A 212 -27.12 -6.63 -1.73
N GLN A 213 -27.75 -5.55 -1.27
CA GLN A 213 -27.38 -4.18 -1.59
C GLN A 213 -26.05 -3.78 -0.97
N MET A 214 -25.73 -4.22 0.25
CA MET A 214 -24.41 -4.02 0.85
C MET A 214 -23.32 -4.82 0.13
N ALA A 215 -23.62 -6.03 -0.35
CA ALA A 215 -22.67 -6.91 -1.02
C ALA A 215 -22.28 -6.43 -2.42
N LEU A 216 -23.20 -5.77 -3.13
CA LEU A 216 -22.99 -5.26 -4.50
C LEU A 216 -21.72 -4.40 -4.65
N PRO A 217 -21.49 -3.34 -3.86
CA PRO A 217 -20.25 -2.57 -3.93
C PRO A 217 -18.98 -3.41 -3.70
N ALA A 218 -19.03 -4.37 -2.79
CA ALA A 218 -17.90 -5.24 -2.50
C ALA A 218 -17.61 -6.21 -3.65
N TYR A 219 -18.64 -6.76 -4.30
CA TYR A 219 -18.50 -7.58 -5.51
C TYR A 219 -17.90 -6.76 -6.66
N PHE A 220 -18.42 -5.56 -6.92
CA PHE A 220 -17.87 -4.68 -7.96
C PHE A 220 -16.42 -4.27 -7.66
N PHE A 221 -16.09 -4.00 -6.40
CA PHE A 221 -14.70 -3.74 -6.00
C PHE A 221 -13.79 -4.93 -6.33
N MET A 222 -14.16 -6.14 -5.91
CA MET A 222 -13.34 -7.33 -6.14
C MET A 222 -13.22 -7.71 -7.60
N ALA A 223 -14.34 -7.66 -8.35
CA ALA A 223 -14.36 -7.93 -9.78
C ALA A 223 -13.48 -6.92 -10.52
N THR A 224 -13.61 -5.63 -10.19
CA THR A 224 -12.76 -4.57 -10.76
C THR A 224 -11.31 -4.81 -10.41
N LEU A 225 -10.99 -5.07 -9.14
CA LEU A 225 -9.62 -5.34 -8.69
C LEU A 225 -8.99 -6.47 -9.50
N LEU A 226 -9.68 -7.59 -9.65
CA LEU A 226 -9.17 -8.74 -10.40
C LEU A 226 -9.00 -8.41 -11.90
N ALA A 227 -10.00 -7.77 -12.50
CA ALA A 227 -9.99 -7.41 -13.91
C ALA A 227 -8.93 -6.35 -14.25
N THR A 228 -8.67 -5.41 -13.33
CA THR A 228 -7.81 -4.25 -13.61
C THR A 228 -6.43 -4.33 -13.00
N ALA A 229 -6.16 -5.21 -12.02
CA ALA A 229 -4.86 -5.22 -11.33
C ALA A 229 -3.68 -5.44 -12.28
N ILE A 230 -3.76 -6.41 -13.19
CA ILE A 230 -2.70 -6.70 -14.15
C ILE A 230 -2.53 -5.55 -15.16
N PRO A 231 -3.60 -5.09 -15.87
CA PRO A 231 -3.51 -3.92 -16.74
C PRO A 231 -2.93 -2.68 -16.04
N SER A 232 -3.36 -2.45 -14.80
CA SER A 232 -2.90 -1.31 -13.99
C SER A 232 -1.43 -1.41 -13.62
N ALA A 233 -0.96 -2.61 -13.26
CA ALA A 233 0.46 -2.86 -13.00
C ALA A 233 1.32 -2.60 -14.25
N ILE A 234 0.82 -2.96 -15.44
CA ILE A 234 1.48 -2.64 -16.72
C ILE A 234 1.55 -1.13 -16.92
N ILE A 235 0.43 -0.41 -16.76
CA ILE A 235 0.39 1.06 -16.88
C ILE A 235 1.37 1.72 -15.92
N VAL A 236 1.41 1.28 -14.66
CA VAL A 236 2.36 1.79 -13.65
C VAL A 236 3.81 1.51 -14.06
N SER A 237 4.10 0.32 -14.57
CA SER A 237 5.45 -0.06 -15.01
C SER A 237 5.91 0.78 -16.21
N VAL A 238 5.03 1.00 -17.19
CA VAL A 238 5.28 1.87 -18.36
C VAL A 238 5.47 3.32 -17.90
N THR A 239 4.62 3.81 -16.99
CA THR A 239 4.72 5.16 -16.42
C THR A 239 6.07 5.36 -15.73
N HIS A 240 6.50 4.38 -14.92
CA HIS A 240 7.80 4.42 -14.26
C HIS A 240 8.96 4.38 -15.25
N ALA A 241 8.91 3.49 -16.25
CA ALA A 241 9.94 3.40 -17.29
C ALA A 241 10.07 4.70 -18.09
N ALA A 242 8.95 5.30 -18.51
CA ALA A 242 8.92 6.58 -19.20
C ALA A 242 9.47 7.71 -18.32
N ALA A 243 9.01 7.83 -17.08
CA ALA A 243 9.52 8.84 -16.14
C ALA A 243 11.03 8.69 -15.91
N ARG A 244 11.54 7.47 -15.82
CA ARG A 244 12.98 7.19 -15.69
C ARG A 244 13.76 7.57 -16.93
N ALA A 245 13.24 7.29 -18.13
CA ALA A 245 13.85 7.70 -19.40
C ALA A 245 13.97 9.22 -19.51
N PHE A 246 12.93 9.95 -19.07
CA PHE A 246 12.93 11.42 -19.03
C PHE A 246 13.58 12.03 -17.78
N ARG A 247 14.22 11.21 -16.93
CA ARG A 247 14.87 11.63 -15.67
C ARG A 247 13.96 12.44 -14.74
N ARG A 248 12.67 12.13 -14.74
CA ARG A 248 11.67 12.76 -13.89
C ARG A 248 11.60 12.07 -12.54
N THR A 249 11.59 12.87 -11.48
CA THR A 249 11.57 12.38 -10.10
C THR A 249 10.50 13.05 -9.25
N ALA A 250 9.76 14.05 -9.75
CA ALA A 250 8.67 14.66 -8.99
C ALA A 250 7.40 13.80 -9.04
N GLY A 251 6.59 13.85 -7.98
CA GLY A 251 5.29 13.18 -7.93
C GLY A 251 4.33 13.67 -9.02
N MET A 252 4.36 14.98 -9.30
CA MET A 252 3.54 15.60 -10.35
C MET A 252 3.95 15.13 -11.76
N ASP A 253 5.25 14.97 -12.03
CA ASP A 253 5.72 14.42 -13.31
C ASP A 253 5.17 13.00 -13.52
N TYR A 254 5.20 12.16 -12.47
CA TYR A 254 4.65 10.81 -12.53
C TYR A 254 3.12 10.80 -12.74
N ALA A 255 2.41 11.77 -12.16
CA ALA A 255 0.97 11.91 -12.38
C ALA A 255 0.66 12.28 -13.84
N ILE A 256 1.38 13.25 -14.40
CA ILE A 256 1.20 13.69 -15.79
C ILE A 256 1.56 12.57 -16.77
N ILE A 257 2.69 11.89 -16.56
CA ILE A 257 3.10 10.77 -17.41
C ILE A 257 2.09 9.63 -17.29
N GLY A 258 1.61 9.33 -16.08
CA GLY A 258 0.56 8.33 -15.86
C GLY A 258 -0.72 8.66 -16.64
N ALA A 259 -1.19 9.91 -16.59
CA ALA A 259 -2.33 10.38 -17.37
C ALA A 259 -2.13 10.17 -18.88
N VAL A 260 -0.96 10.55 -19.41
CA VAL A 260 -0.61 10.39 -20.83
C VAL A 260 -0.57 8.91 -21.23
N VAL A 261 0.07 8.06 -20.43
CA VAL A 261 0.07 6.60 -20.66
C VAL A 261 -1.35 6.04 -20.63
N GLY A 262 -2.20 6.53 -19.73
CA GLY A 262 -3.63 6.18 -19.67
C GLY A 262 -4.37 6.53 -20.97
N VAL A 263 -4.18 7.75 -21.49
CA VAL A 263 -4.76 8.16 -22.79
C VAL A 263 -4.28 7.24 -23.91
N ILE A 264 -2.97 6.98 -23.99
CA ILE A 264 -2.39 6.10 -25.02
C ILE A 264 -2.96 4.69 -24.90
N ALA A 265 -3.07 4.14 -23.70
CA ALA A 265 -3.64 2.82 -23.47
C ALA A 265 -5.11 2.75 -23.91
N CYS A 266 -5.92 3.78 -23.62
CA CYS A 266 -7.31 3.85 -24.08
C CYS A 266 -7.41 3.88 -25.62
N VAL A 267 -6.57 4.67 -26.28
CA VAL A 267 -6.53 4.76 -27.75
C VAL A 267 -6.05 3.45 -28.36
N ALA A 268 -4.98 2.86 -27.84
CA ALA A 268 -4.40 1.61 -28.31
C ALA A 268 -5.34 0.41 -28.16
N LEU A 269 -6.16 0.39 -27.11
CA LEU A 269 -7.18 -0.63 -26.90
C LEU A 269 -8.43 -0.45 -27.77
N LEU A 270 -8.43 0.49 -28.73
CA LEU A 270 -9.54 0.79 -29.64
C LEU A 270 -10.89 0.85 -28.90
N MET A 271 -10.87 1.40 -27.68
CA MET A 271 -12.06 1.42 -26.85
C MET A 271 -13.08 2.38 -27.44
N LEU A 272 -14.07 1.81 -28.12
CA LEU A 272 -15.35 2.38 -28.53
C LEU A 272 -16.24 2.68 -27.29
N PHE A 273 -15.63 3.14 -26.20
CA PHE A 273 -16.30 3.42 -24.95
C PHE A 273 -16.76 4.88 -24.89
N PRO A 274 -17.91 5.17 -24.27
CA PRO A 274 -18.41 6.53 -24.15
C PRO A 274 -17.35 7.42 -23.47
N THR A 275 -17.13 8.61 -24.07
CA THR A 275 -16.24 9.69 -23.64
C THR A 275 -16.13 9.93 -22.12
N PRO A 276 -17.18 9.81 -21.27
CA PRO A 276 -17.04 9.94 -19.82
C PRO A 276 -16.10 8.92 -19.16
N LEU A 277 -15.96 7.70 -19.69
CA LEU A 277 -15.09 6.67 -19.11
C LEU A 277 -13.61 6.95 -19.35
N LEU A 278 -13.28 7.67 -20.43
CA LEU A 278 -11.91 8.11 -20.71
C LEU A 278 -11.39 9.01 -19.58
N ALA A 279 -12.20 9.97 -19.13
CA ALA A 279 -11.81 10.87 -18.05
C ALA A 279 -11.49 10.10 -16.76
N LEU A 280 -12.29 9.08 -16.44
CA LEU A 280 -12.07 8.23 -15.27
C LEU A 280 -10.75 7.45 -15.38
N VAL A 281 -10.46 6.85 -16.54
CA VAL A 281 -9.21 6.11 -16.75
C VAL A 281 -7.99 7.02 -16.66
N VAL A 282 -8.06 8.22 -17.25
CA VAL A 282 -6.97 9.20 -17.21
C VAL A 282 -6.70 9.66 -15.78
N VAL A 283 -7.76 9.98 -15.03
CA VAL A 283 -7.64 10.35 -13.61
C VAL A 283 -7.07 9.20 -12.79
N ALA A 284 -7.57 7.98 -13.00
CA ALA A 284 -7.04 6.79 -12.33
C ALA A 284 -5.55 6.61 -12.63
N ALA A 285 -5.14 6.69 -13.88
CA ALA A 285 -3.75 6.55 -14.30
C ALA A 285 -2.83 7.64 -13.73
N ALA A 286 -3.32 8.88 -13.63
CA ALA A 286 -2.60 9.96 -12.97
C ALA A 286 -2.38 9.66 -11.46
N ILE A 287 -3.43 9.22 -10.76
CA ILE A 287 -3.36 8.86 -9.35
C ILE A 287 -2.42 7.67 -9.16
N MET A 288 -2.48 6.65 -10.04
CA MET A 288 -1.57 5.51 -10.02
C MET A 288 -0.10 5.94 -10.14
N GLY A 289 0.23 6.81 -11.09
CA GLY A 289 1.58 7.34 -11.25
C GLY A 289 2.06 8.08 -10.01
N ALA A 290 1.24 9.00 -9.48
CA ALA A 290 1.54 9.74 -8.26
C ALA A 290 1.73 8.83 -7.04
N ALA A 291 0.83 7.85 -6.87
CA ALA A 291 0.87 6.86 -5.80
C ALA A 291 2.14 6.03 -5.88
N TYR A 292 2.45 5.47 -7.06
CA TYR A 292 3.68 4.71 -7.28
C TYR A 292 4.89 5.50 -6.84
N ARG A 293 5.02 6.76 -7.31
CA ARG A 293 6.17 7.61 -6.97
C ARG A 293 6.31 7.84 -5.47
N ARG A 294 5.18 8.05 -4.78
CA ARG A 294 5.14 8.24 -3.33
C ARG A 294 5.58 6.99 -2.58
N PHE A 295 5.20 5.81 -3.03
CA PHE A 295 5.51 4.54 -2.35
C PHE A 295 6.90 3.98 -2.70
N ALA A 296 7.32 4.11 -3.95
CA ALA A 296 8.62 3.64 -4.42
C ALA A 296 9.80 4.38 -3.75
N GLY A 297 9.64 5.67 -3.47
CA GLY A 297 10.70 6.48 -2.87
C GLY A 297 11.84 6.77 -3.84
N ILE A 298 12.93 7.31 -3.30
CA ILE A 298 14.11 7.75 -4.05
C ILE A 298 15.32 6.89 -3.66
N GLU A 299 16.22 6.63 -4.59
CA GLU A 299 17.56 6.11 -4.35
C GLU A 299 18.63 6.92 -5.10
N PRO A 300 19.87 6.94 -4.60
CA PRO A 300 21.00 7.44 -5.35
C PRO A 300 21.16 6.65 -6.67
N LEU A 301 21.42 7.37 -7.76
CA LEU A 301 21.81 6.76 -9.03
C LEU A 301 23.23 6.22 -8.88
N ALA A 302 23.45 4.97 -9.29
CA ALA A 302 24.79 4.39 -9.32
C ALA A 302 25.69 5.24 -10.25
N LEU A 303 26.79 5.74 -9.69
CA LEU A 303 27.81 6.41 -10.49
C LEU A 303 28.72 5.35 -11.13
N PRO A 304 29.13 5.54 -12.39
CA PRO A 304 30.05 4.61 -13.06
C PRO A 304 31.44 4.59 -12.42
N GLU A 305 31.85 5.67 -11.74
CA GLU A 305 33.17 5.81 -11.09
C GLU A 305 33.05 6.57 -9.75
N ALA A 306 34.03 6.38 -8.86
CA ALA A 306 34.11 7.14 -7.61
C ALA A 306 34.40 8.62 -7.90
N VAL A 307 33.47 9.52 -7.54
CA VAL A 307 33.68 10.96 -7.69
C VAL A 307 34.60 11.43 -6.56
N LEU A 308 35.85 11.74 -6.90
CA LEU A 308 36.79 12.41 -6.01
C LEU A 308 36.49 13.91 -6.05
N ALA A 309 35.88 14.44 -4.99
CA ALA A 309 35.69 15.88 -4.84
C ALA A 309 36.99 16.51 -4.31
N THR A 310 37.61 17.39 -5.09
CA THR A 310 38.82 18.14 -4.71
C THR A 310 38.53 19.21 -3.65
N ASP A 311 37.29 19.71 -3.57
CA ASP A 311 36.84 20.70 -2.59
C ASP A 311 35.49 20.31 -1.96
N PRO A 312 35.42 20.04 -0.65
CA PRO A 312 34.18 19.75 0.07
C PRO A 312 33.16 20.90 0.03
N ALA A 313 33.60 22.15 -0.15
CA ALA A 313 32.72 23.33 -0.20
C ALA A 313 31.91 23.42 -1.50
N ALA A 314 32.30 22.66 -2.54
CA ALA A 314 31.56 22.56 -3.80
C ALA A 314 30.40 21.54 -3.75
N LEU A 315 30.22 20.84 -2.62
CA LEU A 315 29.14 19.88 -2.41
C LEU A 315 27.83 20.62 -2.07
N VAL A 316 26.88 20.58 -3.00
CA VAL A 316 25.55 21.19 -2.85
C VAL A 316 24.58 20.31 -2.08
N GLY A 317 23.75 20.88 -1.20
CA GLY A 317 22.82 20.19 -0.28
C GLY A 317 21.54 19.59 -0.91
N GLU A 318 20.77 18.81 -0.14
CA GLU A 318 19.69 17.89 -0.60
C GLU A 318 18.64 18.55 -1.51
N HIS A 319 18.41 19.85 -1.34
CA HIS A 319 17.35 20.59 -2.03
C HIS A 319 17.85 21.49 -3.17
N ASP A 320 19.12 21.41 -3.55
CA ASP A 320 19.70 22.26 -4.59
C ASP A 320 19.23 21.88 -6.00
N ALA A 321 18.86 22.88 -6.79
CA ALA A 321 18.39 22.71 -8.17
C ALA A 321 19.46 22.12 -9.10
N ALA A 322 20.75 22.37 -8.83
CA ALA A 322 21.89 21.88 -9.62
C ALA A 322 22.01 20.35 -9.65
N ARG A 323 21.36 19.63 -8.72
CA ARG A 323 21.35 18.17 -8.70
C ARG A 323 20.56 17.52 -9.84
N ARG A 324 19.70 18.27 -10.52
CA ARG A 324 18.88 17.75 -11.64
C ARG A 324 19.68 17.58 -12.93
N THR A 325 20.85 18.21 -13.05
CA THR A 325 21.57 18.37 -14.32
C THR A 325 22.87 17.56 -14.44
N ARG A 326 23.24 16.74 -13.45
CA ARG A 326 24.53 15.99 -13.42
C ARG A 326 25.78 16.88 -13.55
N ALA A 327 25.70 18.16 -13.19
CA ALA A 327 26.85 19.04 -13.28
C ALA A 327 27.82 18.74 -12.12
N VAL A 328 28.97 18.14 -12.43
CA VAL A 328 30.13 18.10 -11.55
C VAL A 328 30.98 19.31 -11.94
N ILE A 329 31.09 20.30 -11.04
CA ILE A 329 32.02 21.41 -11.24
C ILE A 329 33.39 20.90 -10.83
N MET A 330 34.23 20.59 -11.82
CA MET A 330 35.65 20.37 -11.58
C MET A 330 36.34 21.72 -11.60
N ASN A 331 36.94 22.12 -10.46
CA ASN A 331 38.01 23.10 -10.51
C ASN A 331 39.26 22.37 -11.04
N GLY A 332 39.87 22.94 -12.08
CA GLY A 332 41.16 22.49 -12.61
C GLY A 332 42.29 22.71 -11.63
#